data_AF-A0AAW0FWT0-F1
#
_entry.id   AF-A0AAW0FWT0-F1
#
_cell.length_a   1.000
_cell.length_b   1.000
_cell.length_c   1.000
_cell.angle_alpha   90.00
_cell.angle_beta   90.00
_cell.angle_gamma   90.00
#
_symmetry.space_group_name_H-M   'P 1'
#
loop_
_entity.id
_entity.type
_entity.pdbx_description
1 polymer ?
#
loop_
_entity_poly.entity_id
_entity_poly.type
_entity_poly.pdbx_seq_one_letter_code
_entity_poly.pdbx_strand_id
1 'polypeptide(L)'
;MRVEWAKTKARAQRWSEEVILLQEEMRRVLEYFSWKAAWWRSKGKLRQDSVDASLLSGLTAYSEKQAMVFDRLQQRFAAQWSEILKKLQIQTPWQAKYAKMPQIPSLWQLAKTAEEADQEEDESSESEQEEEEEEREEREEMIISDEDEDVDMEMKDAM
;
A
#
# COMPACT_ATOMS: atom_id res chain seq x y z
N MET A 1 -23.11 10.58 -45.36
CA MET A 1 -21.73 10.35 -44.86
C MET A 1 -21.14 11.53 -44.05
N ARG A 2 -21.44 12.81 -44.33
CA ARG A 2 -20.88 13.97 -43.57
C ARG A 2 -21.45 14.18 -42.16
N VAL A 3 -22.73 13.86 -41.95
CA VAL A 3 -23.42 14.05 -40.66
C VAL A 3 -22.85 13.15 -39.56
N GLU A 4 -22.57 11.89 -39.88
CA GLU A 4 -22.00 10.94 -38.90
C GLU A 4 -20.55 11.29 -38.51
N TRP A 5 -19.76 11.82 -39.44
CA TRP A 5 -18.43 12.36 -39.14
C TRP A 5 -18.51 13.60 -38.24
N ALA A 6 -19.42 14.53 -38.53
CA ALA A 6 -19.61 15.73 -37.71
C ALA A 6 -20.05 15.39 -36.27
N LYS A 7 -20.98 14.43 -36.11
CA LYS A 7 -21.39 13.92 -34.79
C LYS A 7 -20.25 13.29 -34.01
N THR A 8 -19.45 12.46 -34.67
CA THR A 8 -18.31 11.76 -34.04
C THR A 8 -17.22 12.76 -33.65
N LYS A 9 -16.91 13.73 -34.52
CA LYS A 9 -15.97 14.81 -34.23
C LYS A 9 -16.42 15.68 -33.05
N ALA A 10 -17.71 16.05 -32.99
CA ALA A 10 -18.25 16.82 -31.86
C ALA A 10 -18.18 16.05 -30.54
N ARG A 11 -18.37 14.72 -30.57
CA ARG A 11 -18.19 13.86 -29.37
C ARG A 11 -16.74 13.82 -28.92
N ALA A 12 -15.80 13.66 -29.85
CA ALA A 12 -14.37 13.68 -29.54
C ALA A 12 -13.92 15.02 -28.93
N GLN A 13 -14.42 16.14 -29.46
CA GLN A 13 -14.16 17.47 -28.89
C GLN A 13 -14.71 17.59 -27.47
N ARG A 14 -15.96 17.18 -27.22
CA ARG A 14 -16.52 17.20 -25.86
C ARG A 14 -15.74 16.33 -24.88
N TRP A 15 -15.32 15.13 -25.28
CA TRP A 15 -14.48 14.29 -24.42
C TRP A 15 -13.14 14.94 -24.08
N SER A 16 -12.52 15.66 -25.02
CA SER A 16 -11.29 16.39 -24.72
C SER A 16 -11.50 17.50 -23.68
N GLU A 17 -12.65 18.18 -23.71
CA GLU A 17 -13.02 19.18 -22.69
C GLU A 17 -13.29 18.52 -21.34
N GLU A 18 -14.02 17.40 -21.32
CA GLU A 18 -14.33 16.65 -20.10
C GLU A 18 -13.07 16.17 -19.37
N VAL A 19 -12.04 15.73 -20.10
CA VAL A 19 -10.76 15.30 -19.50
C VAL A 19 -10.06 16.46 -18.77
N ILE A 20 -10.13 17.68 -19.32
CA ILE A 20 -9.54 18.87 -18.68
C ILE A 20 -10.35 19.25 -17.43
N LEU A 21 -11.69 19.24 -17.54
CA LEU A 21 -12.57 19.54 -16.41
C LEU A 21 -12.40 18.54 -15.27
N LEU A 22 -12.26 17.25 -15.58
CA LEU A 22 -12.05 16.20 -14.58
C LEU A 22 -10.78 16.45 -13.75
N GLN A 23 -9.69 16.86 -14.40
CA GLN A 23 -8.43 17.15 -13.70
C GLN A 23 -8.56 18.34 -12.74
N GLU A 24 -9.36 19.34 -13.11
CA GLU A 24 -9.64 20.49 -12.26
C GLU A 24 -10.60 20.13 -11.11
N GLU A 25 -11.60 19.27 -11.37
CA GLU A 25 -12.49 18.77 -10.32
C GLU A 25 -11.72 17.92 -9.29
N MET A 26 -10.78 17.06 -9.74
CA MET A 26 -9.86 16.36 -8.82
C MET A 26 -9.14 17.34 -7.89
N ARG A 27 -8.55 18.41 -8.45
CA ARG A 27 -7.90 19.46 -7.64
C ARG A 27 -8.86 20.10 -6.65
N ARG A 28 -10.05 20.51 -7.10
CA ARG A 28 -11.06 21.18 -6.26
C ARG A 28 -11.53 20.31 -5.12
N VAL A 29 -11.71 19.00 -5.34
CA VAL A 29 -12.05 18.05 -4.28
C VAL A 29 -10.96 18.00 -3.21
N LEU A 30 -9.68 17.96 -3.61
CA LEU A 30 -8.57 17.98 -2.65
C LEU A 30 -8.51 19.29 -1.85
N GLU A 31 -8.73 20.43 -2.50
CA GLU A 31 -8.79 21.73 -1.81
C GLU A 31 -9.99 21.82 -0.87
N TYR A 32 -11.15 21.30 -1.29
CA TYR A 32 -12.34 21.25 -0.47
C TYR A 32 -12.09 20.47 0.82
N PHE A 33 -11.44 19.30 0.74
CA PHE A 33 -11.10 18.52 1.93
C PHE A 33 -10.15 19.27 2.87
N SER A 34 -9.11 19.93 2.35
CA SER A 34 -8.20 20.77 3.15
C SER A 34 -8.97 21.86 3.88
N TRP A 35 -9.78 22.61 3.14
CA TRP A 35 -10.59 23.68 3.69
C TRP A 35 -11.57 23.16 4.74
N LYS A 36 -12.20 22.01 4.48
CA LYS A 36 -13.19 21.43 5.39
C LYS A 36 -12.55 20.93 6.68
N ALA A 37 -11.34 20.36 6.61
CA ALA A 37 -10.56 20.00 7.78
C ALA A 37 -10.22 21.22 8.64
N ALA A 38 -9.70 22.29 8.02
CA ALA A 38 -9.43 23.55 8.69
C ALA A 38 -10.70 24.18 9.31
N TRP A 39 -11.83 24.09 8.61
CA TRP A 39 -13.12 24.57 9.09
C TRP A 39 -13.55 23.81 10.36
N TRP A 40 -13.42 22.49 10.39
CA TRP A 40 -13.73 21.70 11.60
C TRP A 40 -12.84 22.10 12.79
N ARG A 41 -11.53 22.26 12.58
CA ARG A 41 -10.61 22.74 13.63
C ARG A 41 -10.97 24.12 14.16
N SER A 42 -11.42 25.02 13.28
CA SER A 42 -11.93 26.34 13.69
C SER A 42 -13.21 26.22 14.52
N LYS A 43 -14.12 25.31 14.16
CA LYS A 43 -15.38 25.11 14.90
C LYS A 43 -15.18 24.59 16.32
N GLY A 44 -14.20 23.74 16.56
CA GLY A 44 -13.85 23.29 17.91
C GLY A 44 -13.43 24.42 18.86
N LYS A 45 -12.86 25.50 18.31
CA LYS A 45 -12.35 26.65 19.09
C LYS A 45 -13.40 27.73 19.35
N LEU A 46 -14.52 27.74 18.61
CA LEU A 46 -15.47 28.85 18.62
C LEU A 46 -16.37 28.91 19.86
N ARG A 47 -16.52 27.81 20.62
CA ARG A 47 -17.48 27.71 21.74
C ARG A 47 -16.83 27.70 23.13
N GLN A 48 -15.59 28.17 23.24
CA GLN A 48 -14.79 28.09 24.47
C GLN A 48 -15.36 28.90 25.64
N ASP A 49 -16.10 29.98 25.37
CA ASP A 49 -16.47 30.96 26.40
C ASP A 49 -17.78 30.67 27.15
N SER A 50 -18.61 29.72 26.70
CA SER A 50 -20.00 29.56 27.18
C SER A 50 -20.40 28.14 27.57
N VAL A 51 -19.44 27.21 27.65
CA VAL A 51 -19.71 25.77 27.74
C VAL A 51 -18.91 25.12 28.87
N ASP A 52 -19.52 24.14 29.54
CA ASP A 52 -18.86 23.33 30.57
C ASP A 52 -17.61 22.62 30.04
N ALA A 53 -16.60 22.45 30.90
CA ALA A 53 -15.29 21.91 30.53
C ALA A 53 -15.37 20.49 29.94
N SER A 54 -16.27 19.65 30.45
CA SER A 54 -16.48 18.30 29.91
C SER A 54 -17.01 18.34 28.48
N LEU A 55 -17.97 19.22 28.20
CA LEU A 55 -18.58 19.37 26.89
C LEU A 55 -17.62 20.03 25.88
N LEU A 56 -16.76 20.96 26.35
CA LEU A 56 -15.66 21.51 25.56
C LEU A 56 -14.67 20.44 25.11
N SER A 57 -14.27 19.55 26.01
CA SER A 57 -13.40 18.40 25.68
C SER A 57 -14.04 17.52 24.60
N GLY A 58 -15.33 17.20 24.73
CA GLY A 58 -16.07 16.43 23.72
C GLY A 58 -16.16 17.14 22.37
N LEU A 59 -16.46 18.44 22.35
CA LEU A 59 -16.55 19.25 21.13
C LEU A 59 -15.22 19.33 20.39
N THR A 60 -14.14 19.60 21.13
CA THR A 60 -12.79 19.67 20.57
C THR A 60 -12.37 18.33 20.00
N ALA A 61 -12.52 17.24 20.76
CA ALA A 61 -12.22 15.88 20.30
C ALA A 61 -13.04 15.51 19.05
N TYR A 62 -14.34 15.80 19.03
CA TYR A 62 -15.19 15.53 17.87
C TYR A 62 -14.76 16.34 16.65
N SER A 63 -14.50 17.64 16.82
CA SER A 63 -14.08 18.51 15.72
C SER A 63 -12.73 18.08 15.14
N GLU A 64 -11.78 17.67 15.98
CA GLU A 64 -10.48 17.17 15.52
C GLU A 64 -10.65 15.82 14.81
N LYS A 65 -11.48 14.91 15.34
CA LYS A 65 -11.82 13.66 14.66
C LYS A 65 -12.39 13.92 13.27
N GLN A 66 -13.31 14.87 13.12
CA GLN A 66 -13.85 15.25 11.82
C GLN A 66 -12.77 15.82 10.90
N ALA A 67 -11.91 16.71 11.41
CA ALA A 67 -10.80 17.25 10.63
C ALA A 67 -9.87 16.15 10.11
N MET A 68 -9.51 15.19 10.96
CA MET A 68 -8.70 14.03 10.58
C MET A 68 -9.35 13.17 9.48
N VAL A 69 -10.68 13.01 9.49
CA VAL A 69 -11.39 12.28 8.42
C VAL A 69 -11.20 12.97 7.08
N PHE A 70 -11.34 14.29 7.01
CA PHE A 70 -11.14 15.05 5.78
C PHE A 70 -9.68 15.06 5.33
N ASP A 71 -8.72 15.18 6.25
CA ASP A 71 -7.28 15.08 5.92
C ASP A 71 -6.95 13.70 5.33
N ARG A 72 -7.49 12.62 5.92
CA ARG A 72 -7.32 11.25 5.41
C ARG A 72 -7.95 11.05 4.03
N LEU A 73 -9.14 11.60 3.80
CA LEU A 73 -9.77 11.56 2.47
C LEU A 73 -8.90 12.28 1.45
N GLN A 74 -8.40 13.47 1.78
CA GLN A 74 -7.50 14.21 0.90
C GLN A 74 -6.26 13.41 0.52
N GLN A 75 -5.58 12.82 1.50
CA GLN A 75 -4.37 12.03 1.25
C GLN A 75 -4.69 10.82 0.37
N ARG A 76 -5.71 10.03 0.73
CA ARG A 76 -6.08 8.83 -0.05
C ARG A 76 -6.42 9.16 -1.50
N PHE A 77 -7.23 10.19 -1.73
CA PHE A 77 -7.61 10.58 -3.08
C PHE A 77 -6.42 11.18 -3.85
N ALA A 78 -5.56 11.95 -3.20
CA ALA A 78 -4.34 12.46 -3.80
C ALA A 78 -3.40 11.33 -4.25
N ALA A 79 -3.15 10.32 -3.39
CA ALA A 79 -2.38 9.13 -3.75
C ALA A 79 -3.01 8.42 -4.96
N GLN A 80 -4.29 8.04 -4.86
CA GLN A 80 -4.97 7.28 -5.91
C GLN A 80 -4.99 8.02 -7.25
N TRP A 81 -5.31 9.32 -7.26
CA TRP A 81 -5.34 10.10 -8.49
C TRP A 81 -3.95 10.37 -9.04
N SER A 82 -2.93 10.55 -8.19
CA SER A 82 -1.55 10.69 -8.67
C SER A 82 -1.09 9.43 -9.41
N GLU A 83 -1.41 8.24 -8.90
CA GLU A 83 -1.08 6.98 -9.57
C GLU A 83 -1.82 6.80 -10.90
N ILE A 84 -3.11 7.15 -10.95
CA ILE A 84 -3.89 7.08 -12.20
C ILE A 84 -3.32 8.06 -13.24
N LEU A 85 -3.02 9.29 -12.84
CA LEU A 85 -2.50 10.32 -13.76
C LEU A 85 -1.08 9.98 -14.24
N LYS A 86 -0.23 9.36 -13.41
CA LYS A 86 1.07 8.81 -13.82
C LYS A 86 0.90 7.71 -14.87
N LYS A 87 0.01 6.74 -14.65
CA LYS A 87 -0.28 5.67 -15.62
C LYS A 87 -0.77 6.21 -16.97
N LEU A 88 -1.56 7.28 -16.93
CA LEU A 88 -2.07 7.96 -18.13
C LEU A 88 -1.10 8.99 -18.73
N GLN A 89 0.07 9.22 -18.12
CA GLN A 89 1.07 10.21 -18.54
C GLN A 89 0.50 11.64 -18.64
N ILE A 90 -0.47 11.98 -17.78
CA ILE A 90 -1.11 13.30 -17.75
C ILE A 90 -0.42 14.16 -16.68
N GLN A 91 0.22 15.23 -17.13
CA GLN A 91 0.87 16.21 -16.26
C GLN A 91 -0.17 17.18 -15.69
N THR A 92 -0.21 17.31 -14.36
CA THR A 92 -1.05 18.33 -13.71
C THR A 92 -0.25 19.16 -12.72
N PRO A 93 -0.42 20.50 -12.70
CA PRO A 93 0.39 21.38 -11.86
C PRO A 93 0.12 21.17 -10.36
N TRP A 94 -1.07 20.69 -10.00
CA TRP A 94 -1.46 20.51 -8.60
C TRP A 94 -0.84 19.27 -7.95
N GLN A 95 -0.42 18.25 -8.73
CA GLN A 95 0.20 17.04 -8.18
C GLN A 95 1.41 17.34 -7.29
N ALA A 96 2.25 18.30 -7.67
CA ALA A 96 3.44 18.68 -6.90
C ALA A 96 3.12 19.16 -5.47
N LYS A 97 1.93 19.76 -5.26
CA LYS A 97 1.46 20.18 -3.94
C LYS A 97 1.16 18.97 -3.05
N TYR A 98 0.48 17.96 -3.58
CA TYR A 98 0.00 16.82 -2.80
C TYR A 98 0.97 15.65 -2.75
N ALA A 99 1.94 15.58 -3.67
CA ALA A 99 3.03 14.61 -3.62
C ALA A 99 3.89 14.74 -2.34
N LYS A 100 3.98 15.95 -1.78
CA LYS A 100 4.73 16.23 -0.55
C LYS A 100 3.97 15.85 0.73
N MET A 101 2.68 15.52 0.62
CA MET A 101 1.88 15.15 1.79
C MET A 101 2.09 13.67 2.13
N PRO A 102 2.14 13.31 3.43
CA PRO A 102 2.22 11.93 3.84
C PRO A 102 0.99 11.18 3.32
N GLN A 103 1.24 10.13 2.53
CA GLN A 103 0.18 9.28 2.01
C GLN A 103 -0.11 8.21 3.06
N ILE A 104 -1.30 8.24 3.65
CA ILE A 104 -1.73 7.18 4.56
C ILE A 104 -2.19 5.99 3.72
N PRO A 105 -1.56 4.81 3.88
CA PRO A 105 -2.01 3.60 3.26
C PRO A 105 -3.45 3.33 3.68
N SER A 106 -4.25 2.92 2.71
CA SER A 106 -5.63 2.59 2.99
C SER A 106 -5.76 1.23 3.66
N LEU A 107 -6.81 1.02 4.47
CA LEU A 107 -6.98 -0.23 5.24
C LEU A 107 -6.92 -1.49 4.38
N TRP A 108 -7.48 -1.48 3.17
CA TRP A 108 -7.37 -2.59 2.21
C TRP A 108 -5.94 -2.80 1.66
N GLN A 109 -5.11 -1.75 1.57
CA GLN A 109 -3.71 -1.87 1.16
C GLN A 109 -2.90 -2.46 2.31
N LEU A 110 -3.15 -2.02 3.54
CA LEU A 110 -2.53 -2.60 4.73
C LEU A 110 -2.95 -4.07 4.93
N ALA A 111 -4.21 -4.39 4.68
CA ALA A 111 -4.71 -5.77 4.72
C ALA A 111 -4.06 -6.62 3.62
N LYS A 112 -3.96 -6.10 2.38
CA LYS A 112 -3.30 -6.80 1.28
C LYS A 112 -1.81 -7.03 1.52
N THR A 113 -1.10 -6.05 2.08
CA THR A 113 0.31 -6.23 2.47
C THR A 113 0.49 -7.20 3.63
N ALA A 114 -0.52 -7.36 4.51
CA ALA A 114 -0.48 -8.36 5.57
C ALA A 114 -0.76 -9.77 5.00
N GLU A 115 -1.73 -9.91 4.10
CA GLU A 115 -2.02 -11.16 3.39
C GLU A 115 -0.85 -11.63 2.51
N GLU A 116 -0.12 -10.72 1.87
CA GLU A 116 1.07 -11.03 1.07
C GLU A 116 2.28 -11.41 1.94
N ALA A 117 2.41 -10.83 3.14
CA ALA A 117 3.48 -11.21 4.08
C ALA A 117 3.27 -12.60 4.69
N ASP A 118 2.02 -13.01 4.94
CA ASP A 118 1.71 -14.36 5.42
C ASP A 118 1.96 -15.45 4.35
N GLN A 119 2.04 -15.10 3.05
CA GLN A 119 2.34 -16.05 1.96
C GLN A 119 3.85 -16.28 1.75
N GLU A 120 4.70 -15.30 2.06
CA GLU A 120 6.17 -15.45 1.95
C GLU A 120 6.75 -16.33 3.07
N GLU A 121 6.06 -16.47 4.22
CA GLU A 121 6.48 -17.39 5.29
C GLU A 121 6.25 -18.88 4.92
N ASP A 122 5.27 -19.20 4.08
CA ASP A 122 5.00 -20.59 3.64
C ASP A 122 6.02 -21.07 2.59
N GLU A 123 6.50 -20.21 1.68
CA GLU A 123 7.53 -20.61 0.68
C GLU A 123 8.93 -20.75 1.29
N SER A 124 9.27 -19.98 2.34
CA SER A 124 10.55 -20.13 3.06
C SER A 124 10.63 -21.46 3.82
N SER A 125 9.49 -21.95 4.32
CA SER A 125 9.36 -23.20 5.07
C SER A 125 9.56 -24.44 4.19
N GLU A 126 9.13 -24.41 2.92
CA GLU A 126 9.38 -25.51 1.98
C GLU A 126 10.86 -25.58 1.55
N SER A 127 11.52 -24.45 1.32
CA SER A 127 12.94 -24.43 0.94
C SER A 127 13.88 -24.90 2.06
N GLU A 128 13.56 -24.60 3.33
CA GLU A 128 14.36 -25.05 4.48
C GLU A 128 14.23 -26.56 4.73
N GLN A 129 13.08 -27.16 4.40
CA GLN A 129 12.87 -28.61 4.53
C GLN A 129 13.60 -29.41 3.45
N GLU A 130 13.68 -28.90 2.22
CA GLU A 130 14.44 -29.54 1.14
C GLU A 130 15.95 -29.52 1.43
N GLU A 131 16.49 -28.43 1.98
CA GLU A 131 17.92 -28.33 2.36
C GLU A 131 18.28 -29.28 3.52
N GLU A 132 17.40 -29.43 4.54
CA GLU A 132 17.63 -30.38 5.64
C GLU A 132 17.53 -31.84 5.22
N GLU A 133 16.67 -32.19 4.24
CA GLU A 133 16.59 -33.55 3.70
C GLU A 133 17.83 -33.90 2.88
N GLU A 134 18.34 -33.00 2.03
CA GLU A 134 19.58 -33.24 1.27
C GLU A 134 20.81 -33.43 2.19
N GLU A 135 20.99 -32.59 3.23
CA GLU A 135 22.10 -32.76 4.19
C GLU A 135 22.01 -34.10 4.94
N ARG A 136 20.79 -34.59 5.19
CA ARG A 136 20.58 -35.85 5.89
C ARG A 136 20.88 -37.06 5.01
N GLU A 137 20.52 -37.02 3.72
CA GLU A 137 20.87 -38.07 2.76
C GLU A 137 22.39 -38.16 2.56
N GLU A 138 23.10 -37.03 2.42
CA GLU A 138 24.57 -37.02 2.32
C GLU A 138 25.24 -37.64 3.56
N ARG A 139 24.68 -37.39 4.74
CA ARG A 139 25.20 -37.91 6.01
C ARG A 139 24.94 -39.40 6.17
N GLU A 140 23.84 -39.92 5.63
CA GLU A 140 23.53 -41.34 5.61
C GLU A 140 24.41 -42.09 4.59
N GLU A 141 24.72 -41.51 3.42
CA GLU A 141 25.71 -42.10 2.49
C GLU A 141 27.12 -42.16 3.08
N MET A 142 27.53 -41.16 3.86
CA MET A 142 28.85 -41.15 4.52
C MET A 142 29.01 -42.24 5.59
N ILE A 143 27.93 -42.68 6.22
CA ILE A 143 27.97 -43.75 7.24
C ILE A 143 28.13 -45.13 6.60
N ILE A 144 27.65 -45.30 5.37
CA ILE A 144 27.72 -46.59 4.64
C ILE A 144 29.16 -46.86 4.14
N SER A 145 30.01 -45.84 3.98
CA SER A 145 31.40 -46.03 3.54
C SER A 145 32.37 -46.51 4.64
N ASP A 146 31.99 -46.41 5.91
CA ASP A 146 32.87 -46.77 7.04
C ASP A 146 32.70 -48.23 7.53
N GLU A 147 31.80 -49.03 6.96
CA GLU A 147 31.56 -50.42 7.40
C GLU A 147 32.25 -51.52 6.55
N ASP A 148 33.01 -51.18 5.50
CA ASP A 148 33.63 -52.19 4.61
C ASP A 148 35.16 -52.02 4.38
N GLU A 149 35.99 -51.90 5.44
CA GLU A 149 37.44 -52.16 5.33
C GLU A 149 38.02 -52.77 6.64
N ASP A 150 38.07 -54.12 6.72
CA ASP A 150 39.27 -54.93 7.03
C ASP A 150 38.93 -56.34 7.56
N VAL A 151 38.86 -57.29 6.62
CA VAL A 151 38.99 -58.73 6.84
C VAL A 151 40.44 -59.13 6.51
N ASP A 152 41.02 -59.91 7.42
CA ASP A 152 42.24 -60.76 7.29
C ASP A 152 43.65 -60.12 7.31
N MET A 153 44.35 -60.33 8.43
CA MET A 153 45.78 -60.69 8.36
C MET A 153 46.16 -61.77 9.39
N GLU A 154 46.50 -62.95 8.86
CA GLU A 154 47.01 -64.14 9.54
C GLU A 154 48.24 -63.84 10.44
N MET A 155 48.25 -64.36 11.68
CA MET A 155 49.50 -64.60 12.42
C MET A 155 49.83 -66.10 12.41
N LYS A 156 50.77 -66.47 11.55
CA LYS A 156 51.49 -67.76 11.59
C LYS A 156 52.75 -67.62 12.46
N ASP A 157 53.01 -68.69 13.21
CA ASP A 157 54.25 -69.14 13.87
C ASP A 157 54.83 -68.35 15.04
N ALA A 158 54.89 -68.99 16.22
CA ALA A 158 56.16 -69.54 16.73
C ALA A 158 55.97 -70.44 17.96
N MET A 159 56.81 -71.47 17.96
CA MET A 159 57.24 -72.42 19.00
C MET A 159 57.35 -71.86 20.43
#